data_AF-A0A2N9B2B2-F1
#
_entry.id   AF-A0A2N9B2B2-F1
#
_cell.length_a   1.000
_cell.length_b   1.000
_cell.length_c   1.000
_cell.angle_alpha   90.00
_cell.angle_beta   90.00
_cell.angle_gamma   90.00
#
_symmetry.space_group_name_H-M   'P 1'
#
loop_
_entity.id
_entity.type
_entity.pdbx_description
1 polymer ?
#
loop_
_entity_poly.entity_id
_entity_poly.type
_entity_poly.pdbx_seq_one_letter_code
_entity_poly.pdbx_strand_id
1 'polypeptide(L)'
;MPGVTRTFDVHDPATGQTIARVPDFDVQQALAAVARADEAGRSWAATTTRHRADILRTWYELMLSNAEMIALLITREMGKPLAEARAEVS
;
A
#
# COMPACT_ATOMS: atom_id res chain seq x y z
N MET A 1 -13.14 -0.95 -9.14
CA MET A 1 -12.16 -0.29 -10.04
C MET A 1 -12.57 -0.63 -11.47
N PRO A 2 -13.13 0.31 -12.24
CA PRO A 2 -13.49 0.04 -13.64
C PRO A 2 -12.22 -0.33 -14.43
N GLY A 3 -12.27 -1.41 -15.21
CA GLY A 3 -11.18 -1.82 -16.10
C GLY A 3 -10.22 -2.90 -15.59
N VAL A 4 -10.48 -3.53 -14.43
CA VAL A 4 -9.72 -4.71 -13.98
C VAL A 4 -10.46 -5.98 -14.40
N THR A 5 -9.88 -6.73 -15.35
CA THR A 5 -10.43 -8.01 -15.84
C THR A 5 -9.68 -9.23 -15.31
N ARG A 6 -8.46 -9.05 -14.79
CA ARG A 6 -7.61 -10.12 -14.23
C ARG A 6 -7.20 -9.78 -12.80
N THR A 7 -7.18 -10.79 -11.95
CA THR A 7 -6.81 -10.71 -10.54
C THR A 7 -6.09 -11.97 -10.10
N PHE A 8 -5.28 -11.89 -9.05
CA PHE A 8 -4.73 -13.06 -8.38
C PHE A 8 -5.05 -13.04 -6.88
N ASP A 9 -5.08 -14.22 -6.28
CA ASP A 9 -5.34 -14.39 -4.86
C ASP A 9 -4.00 -14.30 -4.08
N VAL A 10 -4.03 -13.59 -2.96
CA VAL A 10 -2.95 -13.57 -1.97
C VAL A 10 -3.37 -14.52 -0.85
N HIS A 11 -2.48 -15.43 -0.49
CA HIS A 11 -2.76 -16.48 0.48
C HIS A 11 -1.94 -16.28 1.75
N ASP A 12 -2.54 -16.64 2.87
CA ASP A 12 -1.87 -16.76 4.15
C ASP A 12 -0.97 -18.00 4.14
N PRO A 13 0.35 -17.87 4.27
CA PRO A 13 1.27 -19.00 4.13
C PRO A 13 1.16 -20.02 5.27
N ALA A 14 0.60 -19.63 6.43
CA ALA A 14 0.43 -20.54 7.56
C ALA A 14 -0.83 -21.40 7.43
N THR A 15 -1.86 -20.91 6.72
CA THR A 15 -3.18 -21.59 6.65
C THR A 15 -3.63 -21.95 5.24
N GLY A 16 -3.01 -21.39 4.21
CA GLY A 16 -3.44 -21.49 2.81
C GLY A 16 -4.70 -20.67 2.47
N GLN A 17 -5.30 -19.98 3.45
CA GLN A 17 -6.52 -19.20 3.23
C GLN A 17 -6.24 -17.95 2.38
N THR A 18 -7.13 -17.62 1.45
CA THR A 18 -7.05 -16.35 0.71
C THR A 18 -7.32 -15.17 1.65
N ILE A 19 -6.39 -14.22 1.72
CA ILE A 19 -6.51 -12.98 2.51
C ILE A 19 -6.96 -11.78 1.68
N ALA A 20 -6.65 -11.78 0.38
CA ALA A 20 -7.05 -10.73 -0.54
C ALA A 20 -7.08 -11.25 -1.99
N ARG A 21 -7.84 -10.56 -2.84
CA ARG A 21 -7.77 -10.70 -4.29
C ARG A 21 -7.33 -9.36 -4.87
N VAL A 22 -6.17 -9.35 -5.52
CA VAL A 22 -5.54 -8.12 -5.99
C VAL A 22 -5.55 -8.06 -7.53
N PRO A 23 -5.68 -6.85 -8.12
CA PRO A 23 -5.60 -6.67 -9.56
C PRO A 23 -4.27 -7.18 -10.14
N ASP A 24 -4.36 -7.89 -11.26
CA ASP A 24 -3.20 -8.26 -12.07
C ASP A 24 -3.10 -7.30 -13.27
N PHE A 25 -2.38 -6.20 -13.06
CA PHE A 25 -2.26 -5.13 -14.06
C PHE A 25 -1.31 -5.52 -15.19
N ASP A 26 -1.71 -5.21 -16.42
CA ASP A 26 -0.85 -5.34 -17.60
C ASP A 26 0.08 -4.13 -17.80
N VAL A 27 0.92 -4.21 -18.84
CA VAL A 27 1.88 -3.16 -19.19
C VAL A 27 1.19 -1.82 -19.50
N GLN A 28 0.04 -1.84 -20.17
CA GLN A 28 -0.66 -0.61 -20.55
C GLN A 28 -1.27 0.07 -19.33
N GLN A 29 -1.82 -0.70 -18.40
CA GLN A 29 -2.33 -0.21 -17.12
C GLN A 29 -1.20 0.36 -16.24
N ALA A 30 -0.03 -0.28 -16.23
CA ALA A 30 1.14 0.24 -15.54
C ALA A 30 1.60 1.58 -16.14
N LEU A 31 1.70 1.68 -17.47
CA LEU A 31 2.05 2.92 -18.16
C LEU A 31 1.03 4.04 -17.90
N ALA A 32 -0.27 3.71 -17.89
CA ALA A 32 -1.32 4.66 -17.56
C ALA A 32 -1.23 5.14 -16.10
N ALA A 33 -0.82 4.29 -15.15
CA ALA A 33 -0.57 4.70 -13.77
C ALA A 33 0.62 5.65 -13.67
N VAL A 34 1.71 5.39 -14.39
CA VAL A 34 2.89 6.27 -14.46
C VAL A 34 2.53 7.62 -15.06
N ALA A 35 1.77 7.66 -16.16
CA ALA A 35 1.34 8.91 -16.79
C ALA A 35 0.52 9.79 -15.84
N ARG A 36 -0.41 9.18 -15.08
CA ARG A 36 -1.19 9.91 -14.05
C ARG A 36 -0.30 10.43 -12.91
N ALA A 37 0.70 9.65 -12.51
CA ALA A 37 1.66 10.07 -11.49
C ALA A 37 2.55 11.23 -11.96
N ASP A 38 2.99 11.22 -13.22
CA ASP A 38 3.76 12.32 -13.83
C ASP A 38 2.93 13.61 -13.90
N GLU A 39 1.66 13.50 -14.30
CA GLU A 39 0.75 14.64 -14.34
C GLU A 39 0.51 15.25 -12.97
N ALA A 40 0.18 14.42 -11.96
CA ALA A 40 0.02 14.86 -10.58
C ALA A 40 1.34 15.35 -9.96
N GLY A 41 2.48 14.80 -10.39
CA GLY A 41 3.81 15.15 -9.92
C GLY A 41 4.14 16.61 -10.16
N ARG A 42 3.71 17.20 -11.28
CA ARG A 42 3.91 18.62 -11.59
C ARG A 42 3.22 19.54 -10.58
N SER A 43 1.95 19.30 -10.29
CA SER A 43 1.21 20.12 -9.32
C SER A 43 1.68 19.86 -7.88
N TRP A 44 2.03 18.61 -7.56
CA TRP A 44 2.63 18.26 -6.28
C TRP A 44 3.97 18.96 -6.04
N ALA A 45 4.84 19.01 -7.05
CA ALA A 45 6.15 19.68 -6.94
C ALA A 45 6.03 21.18 -6.65
N ALA A 46 4.96 21.82 -7.15
CA ALA A 46 4.68 23.24 -6.90
C ALA A 46 4.14 23.53 -5.49
N THR A 47 3.82 22.50 -4.69
CA THR A 47 3.35 22.70 -3.30
C THR A 47 4.47 23.25 -2.40
N THR A 48 4.09 23.81 -1.25
CA THR A 48 5.07 24.29 -0.27
C THR A 48 5.66 23.14 0.54
N THR A 49 6.88 23.32 1.05
CA THR A 49 7.51 22.35 1.96
C THR A 49 6.66 22.10 3.21
N ARG A 50 6.01 23.13 3.76
CA ARG A 50 5.10 23.02 4.91
C ARG A 50 3.94 22.08 4.61
N HIS A 51 3.27 22.27 3.47
CA HIS A 51 2.12 21.45 3.08
C HIS A 51 2.51 19.97 2.90
N ARG A 52 3.65 19.69 2.27
CA ARG A 52 4.15 18.31 2.15
C ARG A 52 4.47 17.69 3.50
N ALA A 53 5.07 18.47 4.41
CA ALA A 53 5.34 18.02 5.77
C ALA A 53 4.07 17.72 6.55
N ASP A 54 3.00 18.52 6.38
CA ASP A 54 1.71 18.27 7.01
C ASP A 54 1.10 16.95 6.53
N ILE A 55 1.13 16.68 5.22
CA ILE A 55 0.64 15.42 4.65
C ILE A 55 1.44 14.22 5.18
N LEU A 56 2.77 14.32 5.20
CA LEU A 56 3.63 13.25 5.75
C LEU A 56 3.36 13.02 7.24
N ARG A 57 3.11 14.10 8.00
CA ARG A 57 2.79 13.99 9.43
C ARG A 57 1.45 13.31 9.66
N THR A 58 0.41 13.68 8.91
CA THR A 58 -0.89 13.02 8.97
C THR A 58 -0.78 11.56 8.56
N TRP A 59 -0.01 11.23 7.52
CA TRP A 59 0.20 9.84 7.12
C TRP A 59 0.89 9.03 8.23
N TYR A 60 1.91 9.58 8.87
CA TYR A 60 2.56 8.94 10.02
C TYR A 60 1.58 8.67 11.18
N GLU A 61 0.73 9.64 11.53
CA GLU A 61 -0.29 9.46 12.57
C GLU A 61 -1.32 8.38 12.20
N LEU A 62 -1.70 8.30 10.93
CA LEU A 62 -2.58 7.24 10.42
C LEU A 62 -1.89 5.87 10.46
N MET A 63 -0.62 5.77 10.10
CA MET A 63 0.14 4.53 10.20
C MET A 63 0.22 4.04 11.66
N LEU A 64 0.55 4.92 12.60
CA LEU A 64 0.61 4.55 14.03
C LEU A 64 -0.74 4.15 14.61
N SER A 65 -1.80 4.90 14.30
CA SER A 65 -3.15 4.57 14.77
C SER A 65 -3.67 3.24 14.22
N ASN A 66 -3.09 2.73 13.13
CA ASN A 66 -3.43 1.45 12.52
C ASN A 66 -2.31 0.40 12.65
N ALA A 67 -1.29 0.65 13.48
CA ALA A 67 -0.05 -0.13 13.49
C ALA A 67 -0.27 -1.63 13.73
N GLU A 68 -1.14 -1.97 14.67
CA GLU A 68 -1.44 -3.37 15.00
C GLU A 68 -2.13 -4.10 13.83
N MET A 69 -3.06 -3.43 13.14
CA MET A 69 -3.75 -3.99 11.98
C MET A 69 -2.76 -4.22 10.83
N ILE A 70 -1.86 -3.27 10.59
CA ILE A 70 -0.82 -3.37 9.57
C ILE A 70 0.15 -4.50 9.91
N ALA A 71 0.58 -4.63 11.17
CA ALA A 71 1.46 -5.72 11.60
C ALA A 71 0.81 -7.10 11.43
N LEU A 72 -0.49 -7.23 11.77
CA LEU A 72 -1.26 -8.45 11.51
C LEU A 72 -1.34 -8.76 10.02
N LEU A 73 -1.57 -7.75 9.17
CA LEU A 73 -1.60 -7.94 7.72
C LEU A 73 -0.25 -8.42 7.19
N ILE A 74 0.87 -7.82 7.61
CA ILE A 74 2.23 -8.23 7.24
C ILE A 74 2.50 -9.67 7.67
N THR A 75 2.13 -10.05 8.89
CA THR A 75 2.26 -11.43 9.38
C THR A 75 1.45 -12.39 8.52
N ARG A 76 0.21 -12.04 8.16
CA ARG A 76 -0.65 -12.90 7.34
C ARG A 76 -0.19 -12.99 5.89
N GLU A 77 0.40 -11.94 5.34
CA GLU A 77 0.87 -11.94 3.95
C GLU A 77 2.22 -12.66 3.80
N MET A 78 3.14 -12.44 4.75
CA MET A 78 4.53 -12.91 4.64
C MET A 78 4.86 -14.12 5.51
N GLY A 79 4.02 -14.45 6.49
CA GLY A 79 4.25 -15.55 7.45
C GLY A 79 5.26 -15.24 8.56
N LYS A 80 5.70 -13.99 8.70
CA LYS A 80 6.68 -13.59 9.72
C LYS A 80 6.05 -13.46 11.11
N PRO A 81 6.79 -13.71 12.21
CA PRO A 81 6.29 -13.52 13.57
C PRO A 81 5.73 -12.10 13.79
N LEU A 82 4.62 -12.00 14.52
CA LEU A 82 3.95 -10.71 14.77
C LEU A 82 4.85 -9.70 15.48
N ALA A 83 5.76 -10.15 16.34
CA ALA A 83 6.73 -9.28 16.99
C ALA A 83 7.68 -8.61 16.00
N GLU A 84 8.12 -9.33 14.96
CA GLU A 84 8.95 -8.78 13.89
C GLU A 84 8.14 -7.81 13.03
N ALA A 85 6.90 -8.17 12.66
CA ALA A 85 6.01 -7.30 11.89
C ALA A 85 5.69 -5.98 12.62
N ARG A 86 5.53 -6.00 13.95
CA ARG A 86 5.34 -4.77 14.75
C ARG A 86 6.54 -3.84 14.67
N ALA A 87 7.76 -4.39 14.68
CA ALA A 87 8.98 -3.59 14.57
C ALA A 87 9.14 -2.92 13.19
N GLU A 88 8.48 -3.43 12.13
CA GLU A 88 8.48 -2.79 10.81
C GLU A 88 7.54 -1.58 10.70
N VAL A 89 6.57 -1.47 11.61
CA VAL A 89 5.52 -0.42 11.56
C VAL A 89 5.76 0.69 12.60
N SER A 90 6.58 0.44 13.62
CA SER A 90 6.92 1.37 14.71
C SER A 90 8.00 2.37 14.34
#